data_AF-A0A834ABZ2-F1
#
_entry.id   AF-A0A834ABZ2-F1
#
_cell.length_a   1.000
_cell.length_b   1.000
_cell.length_c   1.000
_cell.angle_alpha   90.00
_cell.angle_beta   90.00
_cell.angle_gamma   90.00
#
_symmetry.space_group_name_H-M   'P 1'
#
loop_
_entity.id
_entity.type
_entity.pdbx_description
1 polymer ?
#
loop_
_entity_poly.entity_id
_entity_poly.type
_entity_poly.pdbx_seq_one_letter_code
_entity_poly.pdbx_strand_id
1 'polypeptide(L)'
;MAASRRRPPARTLLLRATLCLLCWAPVAVRAVPEPGLWAMTVSDKSGPLIFRKIMYNSTDIKFSVKSFHCSGPVKFTIEWHLKHYTCQNEYSQLNELSQKHESVGEDFCGNYFKNIECWTTKNENLDCDSNLQVFPSLYNKELVTNIRNVSNQEESMDVVARTQRDGFHLLIVSFKTEETNANWNLNVSLSMMGPKGYLSASDWPLMIFYMVMCIVYIFYGVLWLMWSACYWKDILRIQFWIAAVIFLGMLEKAVFYAEYQNINSTGLSTQGLLIFAELISAVKRTLARLLVIIMSLGYGIVKPRLGTVMHRVIGLGLLYFIFAVVEGVMRVIGGSNHLAVLFGDIILAVIDSIFVWFISFTVSF
;
A
#
# COMPACT_ATOMS: atom_id res chain seq x y z
N MET A 1 -8.59 -61.04 -14.02
CA MET A 1 -7.24 -60.66 -13.53
C MET A 1 -6.35 -60.48 -14.75
N ALA A 2 -5.61 -59.40 -15.01
CA ALA A 2 -5.29 -58.20 -14.26
C ALA A 2 -5.06 -57.07 -15.29
N ALA A 3 -5.59 -55.87 -15.01
CA ALA A 3 -5.36 -54.68 -15.82
C ALA A 3 -3.96 -54.13 -15.52
N SER A 4 -3.13 -54.02 -16.56
CA SER A 4 -1.80 -53.41 -16.52
C SER A 4 -1.92 -51.91 -16.18
N ARG A 5 -1.74 -51.57 -14.90
CA ARG A 5 -1.51 -50.19 -14.44
C ARG A 5 -0.12 -49.76 -14.91
N ARG A 6 -0.03 -49.10 -16.07
CA ARG A 6 1.17 -48.35 -16.45
C ARG A 6 1.38 -47.23 -15.43
N ARG A 7 2.45 -47.34 -14.64
CA ARG A 7 2.93 -46.22 -13.81
C ARG A 7 3.38 -45.09 -14.74
N PRO A 8 3.00 -43.82 -14.51
CA PRO A 8 3.53 -42.71 -15.28
C PRO A 8 5.04 -42.59 -15.03
N PRO A 9 5.84 -42.16 -16.02
CA PRO A 9 7.29 -42.10 -15.86
C PRO A 9 7.68 -41.07 -14.80
N ALA A 10 8.69 -41.39 -13.97
CA ALA A 10 9.13 -40.58 -12.83
C ALA A 10 9.52 -39.13 -13.22
N ARG A 11 9.90 -38.89 -14.48
CA ARG A 11 10.18 -37.56 -15.06
C ARG A 11 8.96 -36.63 -15.04
N THR A 12 7.75 -37.15 -15.28
CA THR A 12 6.48 -36.40 -15.24
C THR A 12 6.10 -36.00 -13.82
N LEU A 13 6.49 -36.80 -12.83
CA LEU A 13 6.23 -36.52 -11.41
C LEU A 13 7.15 -35.40 -10.89
N LEU A 14 8.43 -35.42 -11.27
CA LEU A 14 9.39 -34.37 -10.95
C LEU A 14 9.06 -33.03 -11.62
N LEU A 15 8.61 -33.05 -12.88
CA LEU A 15 8.18 -31.82 -13.59
C LEU A 15 6.91 -31.22 -12.97
N ARG A 16 5.96 -32.06 -12.55
CA ARG A 16 4.77 -31.61 -11.80
C ARG A 16 5.10 -31.05 -10.43
N ALA A 17 6.01 -31.69 -9.69
CA ALA A 17 6.44 -31.22 -8.37
C ALA A 17 7.20 -29.88 -8.45
N THR A 18 8.03 -29.70 -9.47
CA THR A 18 8.76 -28.44 -9.72
C THR A 18 7.84 -27.33 -10.25
N LEU A 19 6.83 -27.62 -11.07
CA LEU A 19 5.77 -26.65 -11.42
C LEU A 19 4.93 -26.25 -10.19
N CYS A 20 4.60 -27.18 -9.30
CA CYS A 20 3.88 -26.87 -8.06
C CYS A 20 4.71 -25.99 -7.10
N LEU A 21 6.04 -26.20 -7.04
CA LEU A 21 6.94 -25.38 -6.23
C LEU A 21 7.13 -23.97 -6.80
N LEU A 22 7.10 -23.80 -8.13
CA LEU A 22 7.10 -22.47 -8.79
C LEU A 22 5.76 -21.72 -8.67
N CYS A 23 4.67 -22.41 -8.29
CA CYS A 23 3.40 -21.80 -7.94
C CYS A 23 3.31 -21.38 -6.46
N TRP A 24 4.28 -21.75 -5.62
CA TRP A 24 4.32 -21.32 -4.22
C TRP A 24 5.13 -20.02 -4.10
N ALA A 25 4.38 -18.93 -3.96
CA ALA A 25 4.77 -17.54 -3.70
C ALA A 25 5.11 -16.68 -4.94
N PRO A 26 4.55 -15.46 -5.03
CA PRO A 26 4.42 -14.54 -3.91
C PRO A 26 2.99 -14.44 -3.39
N VAL A 27 2.85 -14.60 -2.07
CA VAL A 27 1.83 -13.88 -1.31
C VAL A 27 1.91 -12.43 -1.77
N ALA A 28 0.82 -11.90 -2.32
CA ALA A 28 0.71 -10.48 -2.59
C ALA A 28 0.76 -9.77 -1.23
N VAL A 29 1.97 -9.36 -0.83
CA VAL A 29 2.14 -8.46 0.30
C VAL A 29 1.41 -7.19 -0.11
N ARG A 30 0.35 -6.83 0.63
CA ARG A 30 -0.30 -5.53 0.54
C ARG A 30 0.79 -4.47 0.73
N ALA A 31 1.23 -3.87 -0.36
CA ALA A 31 2.30 -2.87 -0.39
C ALA A 31 1.76 -1.56 -0.94
N VAL A 32 0.53 -1.19 -0.56
CA VAL A 32 0.09 0.19 -0.74
C VAL A 32 0.68 0.97 0.44
N PRO A 33 1.66 1.86 0.19
CA PRO A 33 2.31 2.61 1.25
C PRO A 33 1.32 3.52 1.98
N GLU A 34 1.48 3.62 3.30
CA GLU A 34 0.67 4.54 4.10
C GLU A 34 1.12 6.00 3.85
N PRO A 35 0.20 6.94 3.58
CA PRO A 35 0.56 8.35 3.41
C PRO A 35 1.14 8.94 4.71
N GLY A 36 1.93 10.01 4.59
CA GLY A 36 2.47 10.77 5.73
C GLY A 36 1.89 12.17 5.91
N LEU A 37 1.13 12.63 4.93
CA LEU A 37 0.37 13.86 4.95
C LEU A 37 -1.09 13.54 4.58
N TRP A 38 -2.03 14.06 5.35
CA TRP A 38 -3.45 14.00 5.07
C TRP A 38 -4.01 15.41 4.95
N ALA A 39 -4.83 15.64 3.93
CA ALA A 39 -5.59 16.86 3.77
C ALA A 39 -7.07 16.47 3.68
N MET A 40 -7.89 16.96 4.59
CA MET A 40 -9.30 16.59 4.68
C MET A 40 -10.16 17.79 5.07
N THR A 41 -11.31 17.90 4.43
CA THR A 41 -12.31 18.92 4.76
C THR A 41 -13.26 18.37 5.82
N VAL A 42 -13.41 19.11 6.91
CA VAL A 42 -14.31 18.81 8.01
C VAL A 42 -15.45 19.83 8.00
N SER A 43 -16.68 19.34 8.13
CA SER A 43 -17.88 20.16 8.26
C SER A 43 -18.62 19.88 9.57
N ASP A 44 -19.64 20.67 9.86
CA ASP A 44 -20.59 20.51 10.96
C ASP A 44 -21.16 19.08 11.12
N LYS A 45 -21.35 18.36 10.00
CA LYS A 45 -21.89 16.99 9.95
C LYS A 45 -20.83 15.89 10.00
N SER A 46 -19.55 16.27 10.00
CA SER A 46 -18.45 15.32 9.96
C SER A 46 -18.19 14.75 11.36
N GLY A 47 -18.07 13.43 11.47
CA GLY A 47 -17.64 12.76 12.69
C GLY A 47 -16.17 13.04 13.05
N PRO A 48 -15.67 12.50 14.17
CA PRO A 48 -14.27 12.65 14.55
C PRO A 48 -13.34 12.08 13.48
N LEU A 49 -12.26 12.80 13.18
CA LEU A 49 -11.23 12.34 12.27
C LEU A 49 -10.33 11.34 12.99
N ILE A 50 -10.11 10.19 12.37
CA ILE A 50 -9.30 9.12 12.94
C ILE A 50 -8.14 8.83 11.99
N PHE A 51 -6.93 9.12 12.45
CA PHE A 51 -5.69 8.90 11.72
C PHE A 51 -4.89 7.81 12.39
N ARG A 52 -4.28 6.97 11.55
CA ARG A 52 -3.65 5.75 12.00
C ARG A 52 -2.35 5.56 11.27
N LYS A 53 -1.29 5.24 12.02
CA LYS A 53 0.03 5.02 11.46
C LYS A 53 0.94 4.29 12.43
N ILE A 54 1.87 3.51 11.91
CA ILE A 54 2.97 2.94 12.68
C ILE A 54 4.10 3.96 12.68
N MET A 55 4.43 4.49 13.86
CA MET A 55 5.36 5.60 14.01
C MET A 55 6.59 5.18 14.81
N TYR A 56 7.73 5.80 14.50
CA TYR A 56 8.94 5.71 15.30
C TYR A 56 8.83 6.57 16.55
N ASN A 57 9.70 6.34 17.54
CA ASN A 57 9.96 7.26 18.63
C ASN A 57 10.42 8.62 18.08
N SER A 58 10.01 9.70 18.74
CA SER A 58 10.35 11.08 18.38
C SER A 58 9.82 11.48 16.99
N THR A 59 8.65 10.95 16.64
CA THR A 59 7.88 11.38 15.47
C THR A 59 7.08 12.62 15.84
N ASP A 60 7.22 13.67 15.04
CA ASP A 60 6.50 14.93 15.20
C ASP A 60 5.16 14.86 14.47
N ILE A 61 4.08 15.08 15.22
CA ILE A 61 2.72 15.18 14.70
C ILE A 61 2.39 16.66 14.57
N LYS A 62 2.35 17.15 13.34
CA LYS A 62 1.97 18.54 13.02
C LYS A 62 0.54 18.58 12.51
N PHE A 63 -0.26 19.49 13.05
CA PHE A 63 -1.66 19.62 12.70
C PHE A 63 -1.98 21.11 12.53
N SER A 64 -2.41 21.47 11.33
CA SER A 64 -2.69 22.87 10.97
C SER A 64 -3.95 22.97 10.13
N VAL A 65 -4.73 24.01 10.37
CA VAL A 65 -5.90 24.36 9.55
C VAL A 65 -5.40 25.27 8.41
N LYS A 66 -5.52 24.81 7.16
CA LYS A 66 -5.00 25.51 5.98
C LYS A 66 -5.96 26.57 5.46
N SER A 67 -7.26 26.27 5.48
CA SER A 67 -8.31 27.20 5.10
C SER A 67 -9.55 26.93 5.91
N PHE A 68 -10.34 27.96 6.16
CA PHE A 68 -11.58 27.85 6.90
C PHE A 68 -12.64 28.73 6.22
N HIS A 69 -13.88 28.28 6.29
CA HIS A 69 -15.03 29.01 5.80
C HIS A 69 -16.13 28.91 6.84
N CYS A 70 -16.48 30.05 7.43
CA CYS A 70 -17.49 30.17 8.48
C CYS A 70 -18.53 31.22 8.04
N SER A 71 -19.82 30.88 8.02
CA SER A 71 -20.88 31.80 7.60
C SER A 71 -21.19 32.90 8.62
N GLY A 72 -20.65 32.78 9.83
CA GLY A 72 -20.70 33.76 10.93
C GLY A 72 -19.55 33.47 11.92
N PRO A 73 -19.35 34.33 12.94
CA PRO A 73 -18.33 34.11 13.96
C PRO A 73 -18.70 32.89 14.82
N VAL A 74 -17.90 31.84 14.75
CA VAL A 74 -18.13 30.59 15.50
C VAL A 74 -16.93 30.30 16.38
N LYS A 75 -17.20 29.90 17.62
CA LYS A 75 -16.18 29.41 18.54
C LYS A 75 -16.07 27.90 18.47
N PHE A 76 -14.87 27.43 18.21
CA PHE A 76 -14.54 26.01 18.16
C PHE A 76 -13.68 25.60 19.35
N THR A 77 -13.92 24.37 19.80
CA THR A 77 -13.01 23.63 20.66
C THR A 77 -12.51 22.43 19.88
N ILE A 78 -11.19 22.38 19.66
CA ILE A 78 -10.55 21.25 19.00
C ILE A 78 -9.92 20.40 20.10
N GLU A 79 -10.38 19.16 20.20
CA GLU A 79 -9.88 18.16 21.15
C GLU A 79 -9.26 17.01 20.37
N TRP A 80 -8.01 16.68 20.71
CA TRP A 80 -7.31 15.55 20.12
C TRP A 80 -6.81 14.57 21.17
N HIS A 81 -6.79 13.31 20.77
CA HIS A 81 -6.34 12.18 21.58
C HIS A 81 -5.28 11.41 20.80
N LEU A 82 -4.09 11.26 21.38
CA LEU A 82 -3.05 10.38 20.86
C LEU A 82 -2.94 9.15 21.74
N LYS A 83 -3.07 7.97 21.13
CA LYS A 83 -2.94 6.70 21.82
C LYS A 83 -1.89 5.82 21.15
N HIS A 84 -1.08 5.17 21.98
CA HIS A 84 -0.10 4.18 21.58
C HIS A 84 -0.62 2.76 21.88
N TYR A 85 -0.38 1.83 20.97
CA TYR A 85 -0.66 0.41 21.15
C TYR A 85 0.61 -0.41 20.91
N THR A 86 0.89 -1.32 21.83
CA THR A 86 1.98 -2.30 21.71
C THR A 86 1.57 -3.49 20.82
N CYS A 87 0.28 -3.80 20.72
CA CYS A 87 -0.25 -4.98 20.03
C CYS A 87 -1.28 -4.63 18.95
N GLN A 88 -1.14 -5.26 17.76
CA GLN A 88 -2.00 -5.01 16.60
C GLN A 88 -3.47 -5.48 16.77
N ASN A 89 -3.71 -6.50 17.62
CA ASN A 89 -5.04 -7.11 17.75
C ASN A 89 -6.06 -6.15 18.42
N GLU A 90 -5.60 -5.36 19.39
CA GLU A 90 -6.40 -4.33 20.06
C GLU A 90 -6.72 -3.17 19.10
N TYR A 91 -5.81 -2.89 18.17
CA TYR A 91 -5.97 -1.88 17.14
C TYR A 91 -7.03 -2.27 16.09
N SER A 92 -7.15 -3.56 15.73
CA SER A 92 -8.15 -4.01 14.74
C SER A 92 -9.60 -3.91 15.22
N GLN A 93 -9.87 -4.11 16.52
CA GLN A 93 -11.25 -4.10 17.07
C GLN A 93 -11.88 -2.70 17.04
N LEU A 94 -11.07 -1.64 17.13
CA LEU A 94 -11.55 -0.26 16.97
C LEU A 94 -11.99 0.08 15.54
N ASN A 95 -11.49 -0.65 14.53
CA ASN A 95 -11.84 -0.38 13.13
C ASN A 95 -13.30 -0.70 12.84
N GLU A 96 -13.81 -1.78 13.43
CA GLU A 96 -15.22 -2.19 13.30
C GLU A 96 -16.15 -1.23 14.06
N LEU A 97 -15.71 -0.71 15.20
CA LEU A 97 -16.48 0.24 16.00
C LEU A 97 -16.52 1.64 15.39
N SER A 98 -15.42 2.11 14.80
CA SER A 98 -15.32 3.43 14.15
C SER A 98 -16.16 3.54 12.86
N GLN A 99 -16.46 2.42 12.18
CA GLN A 99 -17.35 2.41 11.01
C GLN A 99 -18.82 2.50 11.39
N LYS A 100 -19.17 2.13 12.63
CA LYS A 100 -20.52 2.29 13.17
C LYS A 100 -20.64 3.73 13.67
N HIS A 101 -21.19 4.61 12.83
CA HIS A 101 -21.50 6.00 13.17
C HIS A 101 -22.42 6.04 14.41
N GLU A 102 -21.85 6.13 15.59
CA GLU A 102 -22.57 6.51 16.80
C GLU A 102 -22.09 7.90 17.21
N SER A 103 -23.05 8.82 17.31
CA SER A 103 -22.89 10.17 17.81
C SER A 103 -22.50 10.11 19.29
N VAL A 104 -21.25 10.39 19.61
CA VAL A 104 -20.80 10.32 21.01
C VAL A 104 -20.28 11.69 21.44
N GLY A 105 -21.15 12.40 22.17
CA GLY A 105 -20.90 13.67 22.84
C GLY A 105 -20.28 13.54 24.23
N GLU A 106 -19.71 12.38 24.60
CA GLU A 106 -19.11 12.17 25.92
C GLU A 106 -17.72 11.53 25.84
N ASP A 107 -16.90 11.89 26.82
CA ASP A 107 -15.48 11.63 27.01
C ASP A 107 -14.97 10.30 26.39
N PHE A 108 -14.41 10.41 25.17
CA PHE A 108 -14.02 9.27 24.35
C PHE A 108 -12.95 8.40 25.04
N CYS A 109 -12.01 9.02 25.80
CA CYS A 109 -11.03 8.27 26.59
C CYS A 109 -11.65 7.55 27.79
N GLY A 110 -12.67 8.13 28.44
CA GLY A 110 -13.32 7.53 29.61
C GLY A 110 -14.19 6.32 29.29
N ASN A 111 -14.93 6.38 28.17
CA ASN A 111 -15.89 5.33 27.79
C ASN A 111 -15.26 4.19 26.96
N TYR A 112 -14.31 4.48 26.06
CA TYR A 112 -13.72 3.45 25.18
C TYR A 112 -12.37 2.91 25.64
N PHE A 113 -11.64 3.64 26.49
CA PHE A 113 -10.25 3.34 26.80
C PHE A 113 -9.97 3.19 28.31
N LYS A 114 -10.83 2.47 29.02
CA LYS A 114 -10.55 2.06 30.41
C LYS A 114 -9.15 1.41 30.50
N ASN A 115 -8.31 1.97 31.38
CA ASN A 115 -6.98 1.49 31.79
C ASN A 115 -5.78 1.72 30.85
N ILE A 116 -5.83 2.67 29.89
CA ILE A 116 -4.67 2.93 29.01
C ILE A 116 -4.34 4.43 28.96
N GLU A 117 -3.04 4.76 28.97
CA GLU A 117 -2.49 6.12 28.92
C GLU A 117 -2.95 6.85 27.63
N CYS A 118 -3.89 7.79 27.77
CA CYS A 118 -4.50 8.58 26.70
C CYS A 118 -3.98 10.02 26.87
N TRP A 119 -3.15 10.53 25.96
CA TRP A 119 -2.79 11.95 26.00
C TRP A 119 -3.90 12.76 25.36
N THR A 120 -4.54 13.59 26.17
CA THR A 120 -5.61 14.48 25.75
C THR A 120 -5.12 15.91 25.82
N THR A 121 -5.38 16.69 24.78
CA THR A 121 -5.11 18.13 24.82
C THR A 121 -6.25 18.84 24.12
N LYS A 122 -6.64 19.97 24.70
CA LYS A 122 -7.80 20.76 24.30
C LYS A 122 -7.32 22.17 23.99
N ASN A 123 -7.64 22.65 22.79
CA ASN A 123 -7.56 24.06 22.47
C ASN A 123 -8.96 24.63 22.45
N GLU A 124 -9.27 25.42 23.48
CA GLU A 124 -10.56 26.05 23.71
C GLU A 124 -10.58 27.47 23.17
N ASN A 125 -11.77 27.96 22.81
CA ASN A 125 -12.04 29.33 22.36
C ASN A 125 -11.28 29.75 21.09
N LEU A 126 -11.25 28.87 20.08
CA LEU A 126 -10.70 29.21 18.76
C LEU A 126 -11.77 29.97 17.98
N ASP A 127 -11.50 31.25 17.69
CA ASP A 127 -12.41 32.09 16.93
C ASP A 127 -12.25 31.82 15.42
N CYS A 128 -13.34 31.49 14.73
CA CYS A 128 -13.38 31.41 13.28
C CYS A 128 -14.15 32.59 12.72
N ASP A 129 -13.43 33.57 12.21
CA ASP A 129 -13.97 34.62 11.37
C ASP A 129 -13.34 34.52 9.99
N SER A 130 -14.17 34.54 8.94
CA SER A 130 -13.78 34.65 7.53
C SER A 130 -12.77 35.77 7.21
N ASN A 131 -12.62 36.75 8.10
CA ASN A 131 -11.64 37.84 8.00
C ASN A 131 -10.26 37.52 8.57
N LEU A 132 -10.10 36.40 9.29
CA LEU A 132 -8.80 35.93 9.74
C LEU A 132 -8.00 35.39 8.54
N GLN A 133 -6.71 35.71 8.49
CA GLN A 133 -5.83 35.25 7.41
C GLN A 133 -5.05 33.97 7.79
N VAL A 134 -4.97 33.67 9.09
CA VAL A 134 -4.23 32.53 9.67
C VAL A 134 -5.01 31.99 10.87
N PHE A 135 -5.24 30.67 10.91
CA PHE A 135 -5.84 30.01 12.06
C PHE A 135 -4.80 29.87 13.19
N PRO A 136 -5.15 30.06 14.47
CA PRO A 136 -4.21 29.93 15.58
C PRO A 136 -3.53 28.55 15.61
N SER A 137 -2.21 28.56 15.84
CA SER A 137 -1.37 27.34 15.92
C SER A 137 -1.84 26.43 17.05
N LEU A 138 -2.03 25.15 16.74
CA LEU A 138 -2.51 24.15 17.69
C LEU A 138 -1.32 23.49 18.39
N TYR A 139 -0.76 24.12 19.42
CA TYR A 139 0.36 23.55 20.19
C TYR A 139 -0.10 22.95 21.51
N ASN A 140 0.61 21.92 21.96
CA ASN A 140 0.46 21.42 23.33
C ASN A 140 1.30 22.27 24.31
N LYS A 141 0.63 22.91 25.27
CA LYS A 141 1.27 23.77 26.30
C LYS A 141 2.32 23.02 27.14
N GLU A 142 2.16 21.71 27.38
CA GLU A 142 3.10 20.90 28.15
C GLU A 142 4.41 20.61 27.40
N LEU A 143 4.37 20.53 26.06
CA LEU A 143 5.54 20.28 25.22
C LEU A 143 6.49 21.51 25.21
N VAL A 144 5.93 22.72 25.25
CA VAL A 144 6.67 23.99 25.21
C VAL A 144 7.54 24.20 26.46
N THR A 145 7.09 23.73 27.63
CA THR A 145 7.85 23.79 28.89
C THR A 145 9.16 23.00 28.85
N ASN A 146 9.22 21.89 28.09
CA ASN A 146 10.46 21.11 27.92
C ASN A 146 11.41 21.68 26.85
N ILE A 147 10.89 22.40 25.86
CA ILE A 147 11.68 22.94 24.73
C ILE A 147 12.42 24.23 25.09
N ARG A 148 11.97 25.00 26.09
CA ARG A 148 12.66 26.26 26.50
C ARG A 148 14.10 26.09 27.02
N ASN A 149 14.56 24.86 27.24
CA ASN A 149 15.96 24.57 27.58
C ASN A 149 16.88 24.37 26.35
N VAL A 150 16.34 24.38 25.12
CA VAL A 150 17.11 24.24 23.88
C VAL A 150 16.71 25.34 22.91
N SER A 151 17.47 26.44 22.95
CA SER A 151 17.29 27.57 22.05
C SER A 151 17.66 27.22 20.60
N ASN A 152 16.78 27.63 19.68
CA ASN A 152 16.90 27.78 18.21
C ASN A 152 16.08 26.78 17.40
N GLN A 153 14.82 27.12 17.08
CA GLN A 153 14.22 26.88 15.76
C GLN A 153 12.87 27.58 15.60
N GLU A 154 12.79 28.50 14.65
CA GLU A 154 11.60 29.25 14.19
C GLU A 154 10.60 28.39 13.37
N GLU A 155 10.80 27.07 13.27
CA GLU A 155 9.98 26.14 12.47
C GLU A 155 9.04 25.24 13.31
N SER A 156 8.98 25.43 14.63
CA SER A 156 8.34 24.47 15.56
C SER A 156 6.90 24.78 15.95
N MET A 157 6.22 25.72 15.30
CA MET A 157 4.99 26.32 15.85
C MET A 157 3.71 25.48 15.69
N ASP A 158 3.71 24.39 14.91
CA ASP A 158 2.51 23.56 14.65
C ASP A 158 2.61 22.11 15.17
N VAL A 159 3.59 21.80 16.04
CA VAL A 159 3.75 20.44 16.59
C VAL A 159 2.79 20.22 17.76
N VAL A 160 1.89 19.27 17.59
CA VAL A 160 0.76 19.00 18.49
C VAL A 160 1.09 17.90 19.48
N ALA A 161 1.86 16.90 19.03
CA ALA A 161 2.34 15.82 19.87
C ALA A 161 3.64 15.23 19.31
N ARG A 162 4.44 14.64 20.19
CA ARG A 162 5.64 13.88 19.85
C ARG A 162 5.53 12.48 20.45
N THR A 163 5.74 11.45 19.62
CA THR A 163 5.69 10.05 20.07
C THR A 163 6.89 9.75 20.99
N GLN A 164 6.67 8.95 22.03
CA GLN A 164 7.72 8.55 22.99
C GLN A 164 8.26 7.14 22.76
N ARG A 165 7.54 6.31 21.98
CA ARG A 165 7.85 4.90 21.74
C ARG A 165 7.58 4.54 20.29
N ASP A 166 8.27 3.53 19.79
CA ASP A 166 8.00 2.93 18.48
C ASP A 166 6.73 2.05 18.57
N GLY A 167 5.82 2.16 17.61
CA GLY A 167 4.67 1.25 17.52
C GLY A 167 3.44 1.83 16.84
N PHE A 168 2.29 1.19 17.07
CA PHE A 168 1.02 1.60 16.49
C PHE A 168 0.47 2.81 17.21
N HIS A 169 0.10 3.84 16.47
CA HIS A 169 -0.46 5.04 17.03
C HIS A 169 -1.78 5.39 16.36
N LEU A 170 -2.72 5.83 17.20
CA LEU A 170 -4.05 6.26 16.82
C LEU A 170 -4.22 7.71 17.27
N LEU A 171 -4.43 8.61 16.31
CA LEU A 171 -4.75 10.00 16.57
C LEU A 171 -6.21 10.23 16.23
N ILE A 172 -6.98 10.71 17.21
CA ILE A 172 -8.40 11.04 17.05
C ILE A 172 -8.53 12.54 17.25
N VAL A 173 -9.11 13.24 16.29
CA VAL A 173 -9.37 14.68 16.37
C VAL A 173 -10.87 14.91 16.30
N SER A 174 -11.41 15.59 17.30
CA SER A 174 -12.82 15.96 17.39
C SER A 174 -12.96 17.47 17.41
N PHE A 175 -13.99 17.95 16.72
CA PHE A 175 -14.34 19.36 16.64
C PHE A 175 -15.66 19.55 17.37
N LYS A 176 -15.66 20.36 18.42
CA LYS A 176 -16.87 20.72 19.19
C LYS A 176 -17.17 22.20 18.96
N THR A 177 -18.43 22.49 18.69
CA THR A 177 -18.96 23.86 18.55
C THR A 177 -20.02 24.08 19.61
N GLU A 178 -20.04 25.28 20.21
CA GLU A 178 -21.10 25.69 21.13
C GLU A 178 -22.41 26.03 20.40
N GLU A 179 -22.31 26.44 19.12
CA GLU A 179 -23.46 26.74 18.27
C GLU A 179 -23.80 25.56 17.34
N THR A 180 -25.00 25.00 17.49
CA THR A 180 -25.49 23.83 16.75
C THR A 180 -26.02 24.15 15.34
N ASN A 181 -26.23 25.42 15.00
CA ASN A 181 -26.86 25.86 13.74
C ASN A 181 -25.89 26.58 12.77
N ALA A 182 -24.61 26.65 13.09
CA ALA A 182 -23.63 27.33 12.24
C ALA A 182 -23.07 26.40 11.16
N ASN A 183 -23.13 26.84 9.91
CA ASN A 183 -22.49 26.13 8.79
C ASN A 183 -21.02 26.58 8.66
N TRP A 184 -20.11 25.63 8.80
CA TRP A 184 -18.67 25.86 8.72
C TRP A 184 -17.98 24.70 8.01
N ASN A 185 -16.88 25.02 7.31
CA ASN A 185 -16.01 24.07 6.65
C ASN A 185 -14.55 24.41 6.97
N LEU A 186 -13.82 23.47 7.57
CA LEU A 186 -12.39 23.57 7.86
C LEU A 186 -11.62 22.62 6.97
N ASN A 187 -10.62 23.13 6.24
CA ASN A 187 -9.65 22.30 5.54
C ASN A 187 -8.45 22.09 6.44
N VAL A 188 -8.27 20.85 6.86
CA VAL A 188 -7.33 20.47 7.90
C VAL A 188 -6.22 19.66 7.28
N SER A 189 -4.98 19.97 7.67
CA SER A 189 -3.79 19.22 7.26
C SER A 189 -3.12 18.60 8.48
N LEU A 190 -2.93 17.29 8.41
CA LEU A 190 -2.18 16.52 9.39
C LEU A 190 -0.93 15.96 8.73
N SER A 191 0.20 16.14 9.40
CA SER A 191 1.49 15.66 8.95
C SER A 191 2.15 14.88 10.07
N MET A 192 2.53 13.62 9.81
CA MET A 192 3.27 12.78 10.75
C MET A 192 4.66 12.54 10.18
N MET A 193 5.66 13.24 10.74
CA MET A 193 7.04 13.20 10.26
C MET A 193 7.94 12.53 11.30
N GLY A 194 8.48 11.38 10.95
CA GLY A 194 9.43 10.65 11.80
C GLY A 194 10.87 11.17 11.62
N PRO A 195 11.81 10.69 12.45
CA PRO A 195 13.23 11.00 12.31
C PRO A 195 13.84 10.49 11.00
N LYS A 196 13.14 9.58 10.29
CA LYS A 196 13.56 8.99 9.02
C LYS A 196 12.77 9.50 7.81
N GLY A 197 11.95 10.54 7.99
CA GLY A 197 11.07 11.12 6.96
C GLY A 197 9.60 10.79 7.21
N TYR A 198 8.76 10.94 6.18
CA TYR A 198 7.31 10.74 6.28
C TYR A 198 6.87 9.28 6.25
N LEU A 199 7.78 8.33 6.02
CA LEU A 199 7.41 6.94 5.82
C LEU A 199 7.04 6.23 7.14
N SER A 200 6.05 5.35 7.08
CA SER A 200 5.62 4.52 8.21
C SER A 200 6.75 3.56 8.65
N ALA A 201 6.79 3.19 9.93
CA ALA A 201 7.84 2.33 10.46
C ALA A 201 7.85 0.92 9.84
N SER A 202 6.71 0.43 9.36
CA SER A 202 6.61 -0.84 8.60
C SER A 202 7.13 -0.74 7.17
N ASP A 203 7.01 0.44 6.56
CA ASP A 203 7.25 0.66 5.15
C ASP A 203 8.71 1.03 4.88
N TRP A 204 9.41 1.55 5.89
CA TRP A 204 10.81 1.94 5.79
C TRP A 204 11.76 0.78 5.43
N PRO A 205 11.68 -0.41 6.06
CA PRO A 205 12.47 -1.57 5.64
C PRO A 205 12.11 -2.05 4.23
N LEU A 206 10.85 -1.87 3.82
CA LEU A 206 10.35 -2.28 2.52
C LEU A 206 10.97 -1.45 1.39
N MET A 207 11.20 -0.16 1.60
CA MET A 207 11.95 0.69 0.66
C MET A 207 13.36 0.13 0.39
N ILE A 208 14.08 -0.28 1.44
CA ILE A 208 15.43 -0.88 1.32
C ILE A 208 15.36 -2.22 0.59
N PHE A 209 14.36 -3.04 0.92
CA PHE A 209 14.13 -4.32 0.24
C PHE A 209 13.94 -4.14 -1.27
N TYR A 210 13.12 -3.17 -1.69
CA TYR A 210 12.92 -2.88 -3.11
C TYR A 210 14.20 -2.40 -3.81
N MET A 211 15.02 -1.59 -3.14
CA MET A 211 16.34 -1.18 -3.66
C MET A 211 17.28 -2.37 -3.85
N VAL A 212 17.43 -3.24 -2.84
CA VAL A 212 18.28 -4.44 -2.91
C VAL A 212 17.78 -5.39 -4.01
N MET A 213 16.48 -5.62 -4.11
CA MET A 213 15.89 -6.42 -5.17
C MET A 213 16.17 -5.83 -6.55
N CYS A 214 16.07 -4.51 -6.72
CA CYS A 214 16.41 -3.85 -7.98
C CYS A 214 17.87 -4.12 -8.41
N ILE A 215 18.82 -4.02 -7.46
CA ILE A 215 20.24 -4.34 -7.71
C ILE A 215 20.41 -5.80 -8.15
N VAL A 216 19.75 -6.75 -7.46
CA VAL A 216 19.77 -8.17 -7.83
C VAL A 216 19.22 -8.39 -9.26
N TYR A 217 18.13 -7.71 -9.64
CA TYR A 217 17.59 -7.77 -11.01
C TYR A 217 18.55 -7.16 -12.05
N ILE A 218 19.28 -6.09 -11.71
CA ILE A 218 20.33 -5.53 -12.59
C ILE A 218 21.44 -6.56 -12.82
N PHE A 219 21.91 -7.22 -11.76
CA PHE A 219 22.91 -8.29 -11.90
C PHE A 219 22.39 -9.44 -12.79
N TYR A 220 21.17 -9.91 -12.59
CA TYR A 220 20.56 -10.92 -13.46
C TYR A 220 20.44 -10.44 -14.91
N GLY A 221 20.04 -9.19 -15.13
CA GLY A 221 19.94 -8.60 -16.46
C GLY A 221 21.29 -8.53 -17.17
N VAL A 222 22.34 -8.07 -16.49
CA VAL A 222 23.70 -7.98 -17.05
C VAL A 222 24.26 -9.37 -17.35
N LEU A 223 24.12 -10.34 -16.42
CA LEU A 223 24.56 -11.72 -16.65
C LEU A 223 23.81 -12.36 -17.84
N TRP A 224 22.49 -12.12 -17.93
CA TRP A 224 21.68 -12.62 -19.04
C TRP A 224 22.08 -12.02 -20.39
N LEU A 225 22.28 -10.69 -20.43
CA LEU A 225 22.71 -9.98 -21.63
C LEU A 225 24.12 -10.39 -22.05
N MET A 226 25.04 -10.57 -21.11
CA MET A 226 26.40 -11.06 -21.37
C MET A 226 26.37 -12.45 -21.99
N TRP A 227 25.59 -13.39 -21.41
CA TRP A 227 25.42 -14.72 -21.97
C TRP A 227 24.79 -14.67 -23.37
N SER A 228 23.74 -13.87 -23.55
CA SER A 228 23.08 -13.70 -24.85
C SER A 228 24.01 -13.10 -25.90
N ALA A 229 24.89 -12.17 -25.53
CA ALA A 229 25.89 -11.58 -26.41
C ALA A 229 26.97 -12.59 -26.83
N CYS A 230 27.43 -13.46 -25.92
CA CYS A 230 28.40 -14.52 -26.26
C CYS A 230 27.82 -15.54 -27.27
N TYR A 231 26.52 -15.83 -27.17
CA TYR A 231 25.82 -16.79 -28.04
C TYR A 231 24.93 -16.11 -29.09
N TRP A 232 25.28 -14.89 -29.53
CA TRP A 232 24.43 -14.06 -30.41
C TRP A 232 23.99 -14.73 -31.71
N LYS A 233 24.78 -15.71 -32.20
CA LYS A 233 24.46 -16.48 -33.42
C LYS A 233 23.29 -17.46 -33.26
N ASP A 234 23.01 -17.93 -32.04
CA ASP A 234 22.05 -19.01 -31.77
C ASP A 234 20.86 -18.54 -30.90
N ILE A 235 20.53 -17.24 -30.93
CA ILE A 235 19.45 -16.69 -30.10
C ILE A 235 18.07 -17.16 -30.58
N LEU A 236 17.43 -17.99 -29.76
CA LEU A 236 16.02 -18.35 -29.89
C LEU A 236 15.13 -17.17 -29.48
N ARG A 237 13.99 -17.00 -30.15
CA ARG A 237 13.01 -15.93 -29.83
C ARG A 237 12.61 -15.91 -28.35
N ILE A 238 12.56 -17.07 -27.70
CA ILE A 238 12.20 -17.23 -26.29
C ILE A 238 13.19 -16.48 -25.38
N GLN A 239 14.48 -16.41 -25.73
CA GLN A 239 15.47 -15.71 -24.92
C GLN A 239 15.19 -14.20 -24.82
N PHE A 240 14.68 -13.59 -25.89
CA PHE A 240 14.23 -12.18 -25.85
C PHE A 240 13.03 -11.98 -24.93
N TRP A 241 12.09 -12.93 -24.91
CA TRP A 241 10.95 -12.86 -23.99
C TRP A 241 11.40 -13.01 -22.53
N ILE A 242 12.36 -13.89 -22.24
CA ILE A 242 12.94 -14.01 -20.89
C ILE A 242 13.64 -12.70 -20.49
N ALA A 243 14.46 -12.12 -21.38
CA ALA A 243 15.08 -10.82 -21.15
C ALA A 243 14.04 -9.72 -20.86
N ALA A 244 12.93 -9.71 -21.62
CA ALA A 244 11.85 -8.74 -21.41
C ALA A 244 11.20 -8.90 -20.02
N VAL A 245 10.99 -10.13 -19.54
CA VAL A 245 10.45 -10.37 -18.19
C VAL A 245 11.42 -9.94 -17.09
N ILE A 246 12.72 -10.18 -17.25
CA ILE A 246 13.75 -9.69 -16.32
C ILE A 246 13.75 -8.15 -16.29
N PHE A 247 13.71 -7.52 -17.46
CA PHE A 247 13.65 -6.06 -17.58
C PHE A 247 12.39 -5.47 -16.94
N LEU A 248 11.21 -6.06 -17.19
CA LEU A 248 9.97 -5.65 -16.53
C LEU A 248 10.02 -5.82 -15.01
N GLY A 249 10.69 -6.86 -14.51
CA GLY A 249 10.95 -7.05 -13.08
C GLY A 249 11.82 -5.94 -12.49
N MET A 250 12.87 -5.54 -13.20
CA MET A 250 13.70 -4.39 -12.82
C MET A 250 12.90 -3.08 -12.79
N LEU A 251 12.12 -2.83 -13.85
CA LEU A 251 11.28 -1.64 -13.97
C LEU A 251 10.24 -1.58 -12.83
N GLU A 252 9.57 -2.70 -12.52
CA GLU A 252 8.63 -2.80 -11.41
C GLU A 252 9.26 -2.37 -10.08
N LYS A 253 10.43 -2.94 -9.74
CA LYS A 253 11.12 -2.63 -8.47
C LYS A 253 11.62 -1.19 -8.42
N ALA A 254 12.07 -0.65 -9.55
CA ALA A 254 12.48 0.76 -9.65
C ALA A 254 11.30 1.70 -9.41
N VAL A 255 10.12 1.41 -9.97
CA VAL A 255 8.91 2.24 -9.78
C VAL A 255 8.43 2.17 -8.33
N PHE A 256 8.40 0.99 -7.71
CA PHE A 256 8.07 0.88 -6.28
C PHE A 256 9.04 1.68 -5.41
N TYR A 257 10.36 1.53 -5.63
CA TYR A 257 11.37 2.30 -4.92
C TYR A 257 11.16 3.82 -5.10
N ALA A 258 10.86 4.27 -6.32
CA ALA A 258 10.59 5.67 -6.61
C ALA A 258 9.36 6.19 -5.84
N GLU A 259 8.28 5.42 -5.76
CA GLU A 259 7.10 5.80 -4.97
C GLU A 259 7.41 5.87 -3.47
N TYR A 260 8.11 4.88 -2.91
CA TYR A 260 8.53 4.92 -1.50
C TYR A 260 9.41 6.13 -1.19
N GLN A 261 10.33 6.49 -2.08
CA GLN A 261 11.14 7.68 -1.91
C GLN A 261 10.35 8.98 -2.07
N ASN A 262 9.40 9.01 -3.01
CA ASN A 262 8.53 10.15 -3.19
C ASN A 262 7.67 10.41 -1.95
N ILE A 263 7.09 9.35 -1.37
CA ILE A 263 6.32 9.44 -0.12
C ILE A 263 7.21 9.84 1.04
N ASN A 264 8.42 9.30 1.13
CA ASN A 264 9.35 9.65 2.21
C ASN A 264 9.73 11.14 2.20
N SER A 265 9.81 11.76 1.02
CA SER A 265 10.16 13.17 0.82
C SER A 265 8.96 14.12 0.92
N THR A 266 7.87 13.81 0.21
CA THR A 266 6.71 14.71 0.07
C THR A 266 5.59 14.42 1.06
N GLY A 267 5.56 13.21 1.64
CA GLY A 267 4.49 12.73 2.51
C GLY A 267 3.21 12.31 1.77
N LEU A 268 3.14 12.48 0.45
CA LEU A 268 1.96 12.15 -0.36
C LEU A 268 2.26 11.04 -1.37
N SER A 269 1.34 10.09 -1.48
CA SER A 269 1.39 9.06 -2.52
C SER A 269 0.86 9.62 -3.83
N THR A 270 1.57 9.36 -4.93
CA THR A 270 1.09 9.71 -6.26
C THR A 270 0.33 8.53 -6.85
N GLN A 271 -1.00 8.62 -6.83
CA GLN A 271 -1.87 7.54 -7.31
C GLN A 271 -1.49 7.06 -8.72
N GLY A 272 -1.05 7.96 -9.60
CA GLY A 272 -0.59 7.63 -10.94
C GLY A 272 0.64 6.71 -10.96
N LEU A 273 1.62 6.92 -10.07
CA LEU A 273 2.83 6.09 -10.02
C LEU A 273 2.52 4.70 -9.47
N LEU A 274 1.61 4.62 -8.49
CA LEU A 274 1.15 3.36 -7.91
C LEU A 274 0.34 2.53 -8.93
N ILE A 275 -0.57 3.15 -9.69
CA ILE A 275 -1.29 2.50 -10.80
C ILE A 275 -0.31 2.02 -11.88
N PHE A 276 0.70 2.83 -12.22
CA PHE A 276 1.70 2.46 -13.20
C PHE A 276 2.57 1.28 -12.73
N ALA A 277 2.98 1.27 -11.46
CA ALA A 277 3.70 0.14 -10.85
C ALA A 277 2.89 -1.16 -10.96
N GLU A 278 1.60 -1.09 -10.65
CA GLU A 278 0.73 -2.26 -10.69
C GLU A 278 0.43 -2.71 -12.13
N LEU A 279 0.37 -1.80 -13.09
CA LEU A 279 0.28 -2.13 -14.52
C LEU A 279 1.53 -2.90 -15.00
N ILE A 280 2.73 -2.44 -14.63
CA ILE A 280 3.98 -3.15 -14.96
C ILE A 280 3.98 -4.53 -14.32
N SER A 281 3.58 -4.62 -13.05
CA SER A 281 3.44 -5.87 -12.31
C SER A 281 2.47 -6.83 -13.03
N ALA A 282 1.31 -6.34 -13.49
CA ALA A 282 0.34 -7.12 -14.27
C ALA A 282 0.93 -7.63 -15.60
N VAL A 283 1.58 -6.76 -16.38
CA VAL A 283 2.27 -7.14 -17.64
C VAL A 283 3.34 -8.19 -17.39
N LYS A 284 4.19 -7.99 -16.37
CA LYS A 284 5.24 -8.94 -16.02
C LYS A 284 4.66 -10.30 -15.63
N ARG A 285 3.62 -10.33 -14.79
CA ARG A 285 2.93 -11.57 -14.38
C ARG A 285 2.35 -12.31 -15.60
N THR A 286 1.75 -11.60 -16.54
CA THR A 286 1.15 -12.22 -17.74
C THR A 286 2.20 -12.78 -18.68
N LEU A 287 3.27 -12.03 -18.94
CA LEU A 287 4.38 -12.47 -19.79
C LEU A 287 5.11 -13.67 -19.19
N ALA A 288 5.35 -13.66 -17.87
CA ALA A 288 5.96 -14.79 -17.18
C ALA A 288 5.11 -16.07 -17.33
N ARG A 289 3.79 -15.98 -17.17
CA ARG A 289 2.88 -17.13 -17.35
C ARG A 289 2.84 -17.62 -18.80
N LEU A 290 2.74 -16.70 -19.75
CA LEU A 290 2.79 -17.03 -21.18
C LEU A 290 4.09 -17.73 -21.56
N LEU A 291 5.22 -17.26 -21.03
CA LEU A 291 6.52 -17.89 -21.22
C LEU A 291 6.55 -19.34 -20.73
N VAL A 292 6.06 -19.58 -19.50
CA VAL A 292 6.02 -20.93 -18.93
C VAL A 292 5.15 -21.87 -19.77
N ILE A 293 4.00 -21.40 -20.26
CA ILE A 293 3.11 -22.18 -21.14
C ILE A 293 3.82 -22.50 -22.46
N ILE A 294 4.41 -21.50 -23.12
CA ILE A 294 5.10 -21.66 -24.40
C ILE A 294 6.28 -22.62 -24.27
N MET A 295 7.05 -22.54 -23.17
CA MET A 295 8.11 -23.49 -22.84
C MET A 295 7.56 -24.91 -22.62
N SER A 296 6.44 -25.05 -21.89
CA SER A 296 5.82 -26.35 -21.61
C SER A 296 5.29 -27.03 -22.88
N LEU A 297 4.88 -26.24 -23.88
CA LEU A 297 4.48 -26.72 -25.21
C LEU A 297 5.66 -27.17 -26.07
N GLY A 298 6.90 -26.96 -25.61
CA GLY A 298 8.12 -27.30 -26.34
C GLY A 298 8.38 -26.39 -27.55
N TYR A 299 7.86 -25.16 -27.53
CA TYR A 299 8.20 -24.16 -28.56
C TYR A 299 9.71 -23.93 -28.57
N GLY A 300 10.29 -23.83 -29.76
CA GLY A 300 11.74 -23.61 -29.94
C GLY A 300 12.59 -24.88 -29.91
N ILE A 301 12.24 -25.89 -29.09
CA ILE A 301 13.02 -27.15 -28.98
C ILE A 301 12.37 -28.29 -29.78
N VAL A 302 11.08 -28.56 -29.54
CA VAL A 302 10.37 -29.75 -30.06
C VAL A 302 9.50 -29.42 -31.27
N LYS A 303 8.94 -28.20 -31.32
CA LYS A 303 8.12 -27.73 -32.45
C LYS A 303 8.56 -26.32 -32.88
N PRO A 304 9.04 -26.13 -34.13
CA PRO A 304 9.50 -24.82 -34.60
C PRO A 304 8.36 -23.82 -34.84
N ARG A 305 7.11 -24.28 -34.92
CA ARG A 305 5.92 -23.45 -35.18
C ARG A 305 4.74 -23.97 -34.36
N LEU A 306 4.24 -23.18 -33.42
CA LEU A 306 2.91 -23.41 -32.83
C LEU A 306 1.91 -22.79 -33.82
N GLY A 307 1.14 -23.63 -34.52
CA GLY A 307 0.09 -23.16 -35.44
C GLY A 307 -1.08 -22.52 -34.70
N THR A 308 -2.29 -23.06 -34.88
CA THR A 308 -3.53 -22.52 -34.27
C THR A 308 -3.54 -22.49 -32.74
N VAL A 309 -2.66 -23.26 -32.08
CA VAL A 309 -2.49 -23.27 -30.61
C VAL A 309 -1.92 -21.95 -30.09
N MET A 310 -1.09 -21.24 -30.88
CA MET A 310 -0.48 -19.98 -30.45
C MET A 310 -1.52 -18.88 -30.21
N HIS A 311 -2.51 -18.75 -31.10
CA HIS A 311 -3.60 -17.78 -30.93
C HIS A 311 -4.47 -18.07 -29.70
N ARG A 312 -4.68 -19.35 -29.37
CA ARG A 312 -5.42 -19.75 -28.15
C ARG A 312 -4.67 -19.34 -26.88
N VAL A 313 -3.35 -19.56 -26.84
CA VAL A 313 -2.50 -19.16 -25.70
C VAL A 313 -2.46 -17.65 -25.55
N ILE A 314 -2.34 -16.91 -26.66
CA ILE A 314 -2.37 -15.44 -26.64
C ILE A 314 -3.73 -14.93 -26.14
N GLY A 315 -4.85 -15.50 -26.62
CA GLY A 315 -6.19 -15.13 -26.17
C GLY A 315 -6.38 -15.37 -24.67
N LEU A 316 -5.88 -16.49 -24.14
CA LEU A 316 -5.90 -16.79 -22.71
C LEU A 316 -5.02 -15.82 -21.90
N GLY A 317 -3.85 -15.46 -22.42
CA GLY A 317 -2.97 -14.46 -21.80
C GLY A 317 -3.58 -13.07 -21.76
N LEU A 318 -4.26 -12.65 -22.84
CA LEU A 318 -4.96 -11.37 -22.91
C LEU A 318 -6.11 -11.32 -21.89
N LEU A 319 -6.89 -12.40 -21.78
CA LEU A 319 -7.95 -12.50 -20.79
C LEU A 319 -7.37 -12.36 -19.37
N TYR A 320 -6.29 -13.07 -19.06
CA TYR A 320 -5.61 -12.98 -17.77
C TYR A 320 -5.07 -11.56 -17.49
N PHE A 321 -4.51 -10.89 -18.50
CA PHE A 321 -4.02 -9.52 -18.36
C PHE A 321 -5.13 -8.55 -17.96
N ILE A 322 -6.31 -8.64 -18.58
CA ILE A 322 -7.45 -7.79 -18.24
C ILE A 322 -7.83 -8.00 -16.77
N PHE A 323 -7.99 -9.26 -16.33
CA PHE A 323 -8.32 -9.55 -14.93
C PHE A 323 -7.22 -9.10 -13.96
N ALA A 324 -5.94 -9.28 -14.30
CA ALA A 324 -4.82 -8.86 -13.47
C ALA A 324 -4.75 -7.33 -13.33
N VAL A 325 -5.06 -6.57 -14.39
CA VAL A 325 -5.12 -5.10 -14.31
C VAL A 325 -6.31 -4.64 -13.47
N VAL A 326 -7.49 -5.25 -13.65
CA VAL A 326 -8.68 -4.91 -12.85
C VAL A 326 -8.45 -5.19 -11.37
N GLU A 327 -7.88 -6.35 -11.04
CA GLU A 327 -7.47 -6.73 -9.67
C GLU A 327 -6.51 -5.69 -9.10
N GLY A 328 -5.43 -5.40 -9.83
CA GLY A 328 -4.42 -4.44 -9.40
C GLY A 328 -4.97 -3.03 -9.16
N VAL A 329 -5.80 -2.52 -10.08
CA VAL A 329 -6.43 -1.20 -9.93
C VAL A 329 -7.42 -1.19 -8.75
N MET A 330 -8.21 -2.25 -8.58
CA MET A 330 -9.10 -2.40 -7.43
C MET A 330 -8.31 -2.47 -6.12
N ARG A 331 -7.12 -3.06 -6.09
CA ARG A 331 -6.24 -3.08 -4.90
C ARG A 331 -5.74 -1.67 -4.55
N VAL A 332 -5.46 -0.83 -5.54
CA VAL A 332 -5.00 0.55 -5.35
C VAL A 332 -6.12 1.48 -4.90
N ILE A 333 -7.31 1.36 -5.50
CA ILE A 333 -8.46 2.26 -5.23
C ILE A 333 -9.31 1.77 -4.04
N GLY A 334 -9.41 0.45 -3.86
CA GLY A 334 -10.42 -0.21 -3.03
C GLY A 334 -10.15 -0.22 -1.52
N GLY A 335 -9.45 0.79 -0.97
CA GLY A 335 -8.99 0.84 0.42
C GLY A 335 -10.04 0.53 1.50
N SER A 336 -11.34 0.65 1.19
CA SER A 336 -12.45 0.36 2.11
C SER A 336 -13.23 -0.93 1.81
N ASN A 337 -13.09 -1.52 0.61
CA ASN A 337 -13.90 -2.66 0.17
C ASN A 337 -13.06 -3.95 0.18
N HIS A 338 -12.71 -4.43 1.37
CA HIS A 338 -11.92 -5.67 1.56
C HIS A 338 -12.50 -6.85 0.77
N LEU A 339 -13.84 -6.94 0.69
CA LEU A 339 -14.55 -7.98 -0.03
C LEU A 339 -14.29 -7.96 -1.55
N ALA A 340 -14.27 -6.78 -2.17
CA ALA A 340 -14.10 -6.66 -3.62
C ALA A 340 -12.68 -7.05 -4.06
N VAL A 341 -11.66 -6.66 -3.28
CA VAL A 341 -10.27 -7.06 -3.50
C VAL A 341 -10.12 -8.58 -3.34
N LEU A 342 -10.72 -9.16 -2.29
CA LEU A 342 -10.73 -10.61 -2.09
C LEU A 342 -11.39 -11.36 -3.25
N PHE A 343 -12.52 -10.86 -3.77
CA PHE A 343 -13.17 -11.46 -4.94
C PHE A 343 -12.27 -11.42 -6.18
N GLY A 344 -11.53 -10.32 -6.39
CA GLY A 344 -10.53 -10.21 -7.45
C GLY A 344 -9.44 -11.28 -7.34
N ASP A 345 -8.88 -11.46 -6.14
CA ASP A 345 -7.87 -12.48 -5.86
C ASP A 345 -8.40 -13.91 -6.10
N ILE A 346 -9.64 -14.20 -5.70
CA ILE A 346 -10.29 -15.50 -5.92
C ILE A 346 -10.44 -15.77 -7.42
N ILE A 347 -10.95 -14.80 -8.19
CA ILE A 347 -11.11 -14.94 -9.64
C ILE A 347 -9.75 -15.21 -10.30
N LEU A 348 -8.71 -14.49 -9.89
CA LEU A 348 -7.36 -14.67 -10.42
C LEU A 348 -6.82 -16.08 -10.10
N ALA A 349 -7.05 -16.58 -8.89
CA ALA A 349 -6.65 -17.93 -8.48
C ALA A 349 -7.38 -19.04 -9.25
N VAL A 350 -8.66 -18.84 -9.59
CA VAL A 350 -9.42 -19.75 -10.45
C VAL A 350 -8.83 -19.77 -11.85
N ILE A 351 -8.52 -18.60 -12.41
CA ILE A 351 -7.88 -18.50 -13.73
C ILE A 351 -6.52 -19.21 -13.72
N ASP A 352 -5.71 -19.02 -12.68
CA ASP A 352 -4.43 -19.72 -12.50
C ASP A 352 -4.59 -21.24 -12.47
N SER A 353 -5.64 -21.73 -11.82
CA SER A 353 -5.97 -23.15 -11.80
C SER A 353 -6.33 -23.69 -13.20
N ILE A 354 -7.07 -22.89 -13.99
CA ILE A 354 -7.39 -23.22 -15.40
C ILE A 354 -6.11 -23.28 -16.24
N PHE A 355 -5.15 -22.37 -16.02
CA PHE A 355 -3.85 -22.39 -16.69
C PHE A 355 -3.07 -23.68 -16.42
N VAL A 356 -2.99 -24.10 -15.15
CA VAL A 356 -2.31 -25.35 -14.77
C VAL A 356 -3.01 -26.57 -15.39
N TRP A 357 -4.34 -26.57 -15.39
CA TRP A 357 -5.13 -27.61 -16.03
C TRP A 357 -4.87 -27.69 -17.54
N PHE A 358 -4.84 -26.54 -18.24
CA PHE A 358 -4.54 -26.47 -19.67
C PHE A 358 -3.15 -27.03 -20.01
N ILE A 359 -2.13 -26.71 -19.20
CA ILE A 359 -0.79 -27.29 -19.35
C ILE A 359 -0.86 -28.81 -19.17
N SER A 360 -1.52 -29.30 -18.13
CA SER A 360 -1.63 -30.75 -17.86
C SER A 360 -2.33 -31.52 -18.97
N PHE A 361 -3.37 -30.95 -19.58
CA PHE A 361 -4.07 -31.57 -20.71
C PHE A 361 -3.18 -31.61 -21.95
N THR A 362 -2.48 -30.51 -22.24
CA THR A 362 -1.68 -30.40 -23.47
C THR A 362 -0.37 -31.20 -23.41
N VAL A 363 0.18 -31.44 -22.22
CA VAL A 363 1.39 -32.26 -22.02
C VAL A 363 1.07 -33.76 -21.94
N SER A 364 -0.18 -34.14 -21.65
CA SER A 364 -0.59 -35.56 -21.57
C SER A 364 -0.88 -36.21 -22.93
N PHE A 365 -0.88 -35.42 -24.01
CA PHE A 365 -0.96 -35.87 -25.41
C PHE A 365 0.38 -35.63 -26.09
#